data_AF-A0A3B9VZN6-F1
#
_entry.id   AF-A0A3B9VZN6-F1
#
_cell.length_a   1.000
_cell.length_b   1.000
_cell.length_c   1.000
_cell.angle_alpha   90.00
_cell.angle_beta   90.00
_cell.angle_gamma   90.00
#
_symmetry.space_group_name_H-M   'P 1'
#
loop_
_entity.id
_entity.type
_entity.pdbx_description
1 polymer ?
#
loop_
_entity_poly.entity_id
_entity_poly.type
_entity_poly.pdbx_seq_one_letter_code
_entity_poly.pdbx_strand_id
1 'polypeptide(L)' 'LVKIRWWIEQGYQQLKDELGLDHYEGRSWQGWHHHVTLTMTAFAFLVVEMLRLKKNFWTELAPAEGA' A
#
# COMPACT_ATOMS: atom_id res chain seq x y z
N LEU A 1 -1.92 9.43 -17.63
CA LEU A 1 -1.28 8.11 -17.84
C LEU A 1 0.04 7.99 -17.07
N VAL A 2 1.02 8.88 -17.25
CA VAL A 2 2.32 8.83 -16.55
C VAL A 2 2.20 8.77 -15.02
N LYS A 3 1.35 9.61 -14.42
CA LYS A 3 1.14 9.62 -12.96
C LYS A 3 0.59 8.29 -12.42
N ILE A 4 -0.39 7.69 -13.11
CA ILE A 4 -0.98 6.40 -12.70
C ILE A 4 0.05 5.28 -12.81
N ARG A 5 0.82 5.24 -13.91
CA ARG A 5 1.89 4.27 -14.10
C ARG A 5 2.94 4.36 -12.99
N TRP A 6 3.37 5.57 -12.65
CA TRP A 6 4.32 5.78 -11.56
C TRP A 6 3.79 5.23 -10.24
N TRP A 7 2.53 5.53 -9.88
CA TRP A 7 1.93 4.99 -8.65
C TRP A 7 1.85 3.46 -8.62
N ILE A 8 1.56 2.83 -9.77
CA ILE A 8 1.56 1.36 -9.89
C ILE A 8 2.97 0.81 -9.69
N GLU A 9 3.97 1.40 -10.36
CA GLU A 9 5.37 0.99 -10.25
C GLU A 9 5.87 1.12 -8.80
N GLN A 10 5.55 2.22 -8.12
CA GLN A 10 5.90 2.42 -6.70
C GLN A 10 5.21 1.43 -5.77
N GLY A 11 3.90 1.20 -5.95
CA GLY A 11 3.17 0.22 -5.13
C GLY A 11 3.69 -1.20 -5.32
N TYR A 12 4.06 -1.56 -6.56
CA TYR A 12 4.67 -2.85 -6.85
C TYR A 12 6.06 -3.01 -6.22
N GLN A 13 6.85 -1.93 -6.18
CA GLN A 13 8.15 -1.95 -5.50
C GLN A 13 7.99 -2.17 -3.99
N GLN A 14 7.05 -1.48 -3.34
CA GLN A 14 6.76 -1.68 -1.91
C GLN A 14 6.29 -3.10 -1.61
N LEU A 15 5.43 -3.66 -2.48
CA LEU A 15 4.98 -5.04 -2.36
C LEU A 15 6.13 -6.05 -2.36
N LYS A 16 7.16 -5.83 -3.18
CA LYS A 16 8.36 -6.67 -3.20
C LYS A 16 9.27 -6.41 -2.01
N ASP A 17 9.80 -5.20 -1.93
CA ASP A 17 10.91 -4.89 -1.03
C ASP A 17 10.48 -4.86 0.44
N GLU A 18 9.33 -4.27 0.74
CA GLU A 18 8.87 -4.05 2.12
C GLU A 18 7.99 -5.20 2.61
N LEU A 19 7.10 -5.71 1.74
CA LEU A 19 6.13 -6.74 2.12
C LEU A 19 6.57 -8.15 1.73
N GLY A 20 7.67 -8.30 0.99
CA GLY A 20 8.28 -9.60 0.70
C GLY A 20 7.50 -10.43 -0.32
N LEU A 21 6.81 -9.82 -1.29
CA LEU A 21 6.08 -10.55 -2.33
C LEU A 21 6.98 -11.53 -3.11
N ASP A 22 8.27 -11.20 -3.27
CA ASP A 22 9.28 -12.01 -3.94
C ASP A 22 10.08 -12.92 -2.99
N HIS A 23 9.81 -12.89 -1.69
CA HIS A 23 10.46 -13.74 -0.69
C HIS A 23 9.82 -15.13 -0.54
N TYR A 24 8.91 -15.52 -1.43
CA TYR A 24 8.28 -16.83 -1.35
C TYR A 24 9.22 -17.95 -1.84
N GLU A 25 9.46 -18.95 -1.00
CA GLU A 25 10.41 -20.05 -1.28
C GLU A 25 9.93 -21.13 -2.27
N GLY A 26 8.70 -21.04 -2.80
CA GLY A 26 8.24 -21.97 -3.86
C GLY A 26 7.76 -23.35 -3.38
N ARG A 27 7.37 -23.50 -2.11
CA ARG A 27 7.09 -24.82 -1.49
C ARG A 27 5.79 -25.51 -1.93
N SER A 28 4.73 -24.76 -2.26
CA SER A 28 3.45 -25.32 -2.71
C SER A 28 2.55 -24.26 -3.36
N TRP A 29 1.60 -24.70 -4.20
CA TRP A 29 0.64 -23.79 -4.81
C TRP A 29 -0.25 -23.07 -3.78
N GLN A 30 -0.76 -23.80 -2.79
CA GLN A 30 -1.57 -23.22 -1.71
C GLN A 30 -0.75 -22.23 -0.86
N GLY A 31 0.51 -22.57 -0.56
CA GLY A 31 1.41 -21.68 0.17
C GLY A 31 1.69 -20.38 -0.59
N TRP A 32 1.88 -20.47 -1.91
CA TRP A 32 2.04 -19.29 -2.78
C TRP A 32 0.80 -18.40 -2.74
N HIS A 33 -0.40 -18.98 -2.86
CA HIS A 33 -1.64 -18.23 -2.78
C HIS A 33 -1.81 -17.51 -1.44
N HIS A 34 -1.54 -18.19 -0.32
CA HIS A 34 -1.61 -17.55 0.99
C HIS A 34 -0.61 -16.41 1.12
N HIS A 35 0.62 -16.61 0.63
CA HIS A 35 1.67 -15.58 0.64
C HIS A 35 1.25 -14.33 -0.16
N VAL A 36 0.78 -14.51 -1.39
CA VAL A 36 0.33 -13.41 -2.25
C VAL A 36 -0.89 -12.70 -1.65
N THR A 37 -1.86 -13.44 -1.13
CA THR A 37 -3.04 -12.84 -0.49
C THR A 37 -2.66 -12.03 0.74
N LEU A 38 -1.77 -12.54 1.59
CA LEU A 38 -1.37 -11.86 2.83
C LEU A 38 -0.56 -10.59 2.53
N THR A 39 0.39 -10.65 1.60
CA THR A 39 1.18 -9.48 1.16
C THR A 39 0.30 -8.41 0.52
N MET A 40 -0.65 -8.79 -0.35
CA MET A 40 -1.63 -7.84 -0.92
C MET A 40 -2.57 -7.25 0.13
N THR A 41 -2.98 -8.03 1.13
CA THR A 41 -3.83 -7.53 2.22
C THR A 41 -3.10 -6.51 3.07
N ALA A 42 -1.83 -6.77 3.41
CA ALA A 42 -0.99 -5.81 4.13
C ALA A 42 -0.80 -4.51 3.33
N PHE A 43 -0.54 -4.61 2.02
CA PHE A 43 -0.43 -3.46 1.14
C PHE A 43 -1.71 -2.62 1.13
N ALA A 44 -2.88 -3.27 0.97
CA ALA A 44 -4.16 -2.59 0.98
C ALA A 44 -4.40 -1.85 2.31
N PHE A 45 -4.04 -2.47 3.45
CA PHE A 45 -4.12 -1.83 4.76
C PHE A 45 -3.26 -0.55 4.82
N LEU A 46 -2.00 -0.61 4.38
CA LEU A 46 -1.09 0.54 4.36
C LEU A 46 -1.62 1.67 3.48
N VAL A 47 -2.15 1.35 2.30
CA VAL A 47 -2.76 2.35 1.39
C VAL A 47 -3.95 3.02 2.05
N VAL A 48 -4.84 2.26 2.70
CA VAL A 48 -6.00 2.81 3.41
C VAL A 48 -5.55 3.72 4.55
N GLU A 49 -4.53 3.33 5.31
CA GLU A 49 -4.02 4.12 6.43
C GLU A 49 -3.33 5.40 5.96
N MET A 50 -2.56 5.35 4.88
CA MET A 50 -1.98 6.54 4.24
C MET A 50 -3.08 7.52 3.79
N LEU A 51 -4.16 7.03 3.21
CA LEU A 51 -5.28 7.86 2.78
C LEU A 51 -6.01 8.50 3.98
N ARG A 52 -6.16 7.77 5.09
CA ARG A 52 -6.72 8.31 6.33
C ARG A 52 -5.83 9.42 6.90
N LEU A 53 -4.53 9.18 7.02
CA LEU A 53 -3.58 10.17 7.51
C LEU A 53 -3.57 11.43 6.63
N LYS A 54 -3.58 11.26 5.31
CA LYS A 54 -3.67 12.39 4.38
C LYS A 54 -4.98 13.17 4.59
N LYS A 55 -6.11 12.49 4.75
CA LYS A 55 -7.40 13.14 5.03
C LYS A 55 -7.36 13.92 6.35
N ASN A 56 -6.81 13.32 7.40
CA ASN A 56 -6.69 13.95 8.71
C ASN A 56 -5.80 15.19 8.64
N PHE A 57 -4.67 15.11 7.96
CA PHE A 57 -3.76 16.25 7.71
C PHE A 57 -4.51 17.46 7.12
N TRP A 58 -5.30 17.26 6.06
CA TRP A 58 -6.09 18.36 5.48
C TRP A 58 -7.21 18.84 6.39
N THR A 59 -7.78 17.97 7.22
CA THR A 59 -8.85 18.32 8.17
C THR A 59 -8.31 19.14 9.34
N GLU A 60 -7.11 18.83 9.83
CA GLU A 60 -6.42 19.51 10.92
C GLU A 60 -5.85 20.88 10.52
N LEU A 61 -5.56 21.10 9.23
CA LEU A 61 -5.11 22.38 8.67
C LEU A 61 -6.26 23.33 8.30
N ALA A 62 -7.50 22.84 8.24
CA ALA A 62 -8.69 23.65 7.96
C ALA A 62 -9.22 24.59 9.07
N PRO A 63 -8.74 24.64 10.34
CA PRO A 63 -9.36 25.46 11.38
C PRO A 63 -8.75 26.86 11.59
N ALA A 64 -8.18 27.52 10.57
CA ALA A 64 -7.57 28.86 10.75
C ALA A 64 -7.90 29.92 9.68
N GLU A 65 -8.96 29.74 8.87
CA GLU A 65 -9.39 30.76 7.89
C GLU A 65 -10.69 31.50 8.28
N GLY A 66 -11.14 31.37 9.54
CA GLY A 66 -12.39 31.99 9.99
C GLY A 66 -12.43 32.31 11.48
N ALA A 67 -11.63 33.29 11.90
CA ALA A 67 -11.81 34.05 13.14
C ALA A 67 -11.52 35.53 12.88
#